data_AF-A0AAE0TXI0-F1
#
_entry.id   AF-A0AAE0TXI0-F1
#
_cell.length_a   1.000
_cell.length_b   1.000
_cell.length_c   1.000
_cell.angle_alpha   90.00
_cell.angle_beta   90.00
_cell.angle_gamma   90.00
#
_symmetry.space_group_name_H-M   'P 1'
#
loop_
_entity.id
_entity.type
_entity.pdbx_description
1 polymer ?
#
loop_
_entity_poly.entity_id
_entity_poly.type
_entity_poly.pdbx_seq_one_letter_code
_entity_poly.pdbx_strand_id
1 'polypeptide(L)'
;MADNEQRQQHTSPAPPAPPPLKSLWSVRSAAGEPFAAVRVRNLQAVVQAGVDAWGRANRAQPVLVSAEIYFHAPFDTAASDDRLGADTVHYGLLSKAVAVSLLPASIAAAAAVNKTATDAATLRDVLDCVWSHLTGRRLDGVASLSPSFLALARVRYLAVTVTLPKASLLGDSVSLTAAAVFAQPSAPAPAPIGDQTQSQQQPQTQPDQLAIALELHNLRVPTLVGVNDNERLAKQVVVASLTVDKFDQKLDTYTSIETLVVKALEESSFETLEALGAHLTDLVLATYHCGTHAGPLTGGRDWQAHVRLEKPTAVMFADCPIVEVRAGSDFIRLPEATATTTVSATADIPAAAAASVLTSRSPPPYPLA
;
A
#
# COMPACT_ATOMS: atom_id res chain seq x y z
N MET A 1 62.49 -5.61 -18.87
CA MET A 1 61.30 -5.31 -19.69
C MET A 1 60.17 -6.11 -19.08
N ALA A 2 59.36 -5.45 -18.26
CA ALA A 2 58.27 -6.05 -17.53
C ALA A 2 56.99 -5.93 -18.36
N ASP A 3 56.35 -7.06 -18.63
CA ASP A 3 55.04 -7.14 -19.26
C ASP A 3 53.97 -6.62 -18.30
N ASN A 4 53.24 -5.61 -18.74
CA ASN A 4 52.12 -5.02 -18.02
C ASN A 4 50.83 -5.45 -18.74
N GLU A 5 50.26 -6.58 -18.34
CA GLU A 5 48.94 -7.03 -18.79
C GLU A 5 47.85 -6.14 -18.16
N GLN A 6 47.39 -5.14 -18.93
CA GLN A 6 46.17 -4.39 -18.62
C GLN A 6 44.94 -5.24 -18.96
N ARG A 7 44.42 -5.99 -17.97
CA ARG A 7 43.04 -6.49 -17.97
C ARG A 7 42.08 -5.30 -17.90
N GLN A 8 41.54 -4.88 -19.04
CA GLN A 8 40.36 -4.02 -19.08
C GLN A 8 39.16 -4.81 -18.55
N GLN A 9 38.76 -4.51 -17.32
CA GLN A 9 37.50 -4.98 -16.76
C GLN A 9 36.38 -4.20 -17.45
N HIS A 10 35.66 -4.85 -18.38
CA HIS A 10 34.36 -4.39 -18.83
C HIS A 10 33.39 -4.45 -17.64
N THR A 11 33.18 -3.31 -17.00
CA THR A 11 32.07 -3.12 -16.06
C THR A 11 30.80 -2.95 -16.89
N SER A 12 29.97 -4.01 -16.96
CA SER A 12 28.59 -3.87 -17.47
C SER A 12 27.88 -2.76 -16.69
N PRO A 13 27.13 -1.86 -17.35
CA PRO A 13 26.38 -0.82 -16.66
C PRO A 13 25.39 -1.46 -15.69
N ALA A 14 25.37 -0.95 -14.46
CA ALA A 14 24.41 -1.38 -13.45
C ALA A 14 22.98 -1.20 -14.00
N PRO A 15 22.06 -2.15 -13.74
CA PRO A 15 20.68 -2.03 -14.20
C PRO A 15 20.06 -0.74 -13.67
N PRO A 16 19.22 -0.04 -14.46
CA PRO A 16 18.57 1.18 -14.03
C PRO A 16 17.70 0.91 -12.79
N ALA A 17 17.86 1.72 -11.76
CA ALA A 17 17.08 1.62 -10.53
C ALA A 17 15.58 1.84 -10.84
N PRO A 18 14.67 1.12 -10.16
CA PRO A 18 13.23 1.34 -10.29
C PRO A 18 12.85 2.80 -9.94
N PRO A 19 11.78 3.37 -10.52
CA PRO A 19 11.32 4.69 -10.13
C PRO A 19 10.89 4.68 -8.65
N PRO A 20 11.06 5.80 -7.92
CA PRO A 20 10.61 5.89 -6.54
C PRO A 20 9.08 5.78 -6.45
N LEU A 21 8.60 5.17 -5.37
CA LEU A 21 7.16 4.99 -5.15
C LEU A 21 6.45 6.33 -4.95
N LYS A 22 5.33 6.47 -5.65
CA LYS A 22 4.35 7.53 -5.47
C LYS A 22 3.09 6.97 -4.83
N SER A 23 2.18 7.86 -4.40
CA SER A 23 0.85 7.45 -3.99
C SER A 23 0.06 6.89 -5.18
N LEU A 24 -0.85 5.96 -4.90
CA LEU A 24 -1.73 5.37 -5.91
C LEU A 24 -2.54 6.45 -6.64
N TRP A 25 -3.00 7.47 -5.92
CA TRP A 25 -3.68 8.64 -6.52
C TRP A 25 -2.77 9.40 -7.49
N SER A 26 -1.52 9.66 -7.14
CA SER A 26 -0.59 10.39 -8.01
C SER A 26 -0.34 9.64 -9.33
N VAL A 27 -0.11 8.31 -9.24
CA VAL A 27 0.09 7.48 -10.44
C VAL A 27 -1.17 7.43 -11.29
N ARG A 28 -2.36 7.28 -10.66
CA ARG A 28 -3.63 7.27 -11.39
C ARG A 28 -3.97 8.62 -12.02
N SER A 29 -3.67 9.72 -11.32
CA SER A 29 -3.84 11.07 -11.86
C SER A 29 -2.92 11.31 -13.04
N ALA A 30 -1.67 10.83 -12.99
CA ALA A 30 -0.73 10.91 -14.10
C ALA A 30 -1.18 10.08 -15.32
N ALA A 31 -1.89 8.97 -15.09
CA ALA A 31 -2.47 8.16 -16.17
C ALA A 31 -3.61 8.87 -16.92
N GLY A 32 -4.30 9.81 -16.27
CA GLY A 32 -5.48 10.50 -16.82
C GLY A 32 -6.66 9.58 -17.13
N GLU A 33 -7.69 10.14 -17.77
CA GLU A 33 -8.88 9.38 -18.18
C GLU A 33 -8.56 8.43 -19.35
N PRO A 34 -8.91 7.12 -19.26
CA PRO A 34 -8.61 6.15 -20.31
C PRO A 34 -9.42 6.40 -21.59
N PHE A 35 -8.75 6.44 -22.73
CA PHE A 35 -9.42 6.38 -24.04
C PHE A 35 -10.02 4.99 -24.29
N ALA A 36 -9.28 3.96 -23.87
CA ALA A 36 -9.68 2.57 -23.95
C ALA A 36 -9.10 1.80 -22.76
N ALA A 37 -9.88 0.85 -22.24
CA ALA A 37 -9.50 0.06 -21.07
C ALA A 37 -10.00 -1.39 -21.16
N VAL A 38 -9.17 -2.31 -20.70
CA VAL A 38 -9.54 -3.71 -20.46
C VAL A 38 -9.38 -3.99 -18.98
N ARG A 39 -10.37 -4.65 -18.37
CA ARG A 39 -10.36 -4.97 -16.94
C ARG A 39 -10.80 -6.41 -16.71
N VAL A 40 -10.11 -7.10 -15.82
CA VAL A 40 -10.56 -8.36 -15.21
C VAL A 40 -10.74 -8.06 -13.72
N ARG A 41 -11.92 -8.33 -13.18
CA ARG A 41 -12.25 -8.02 -11.79
C ARG A 41 -12.45 -9.31 -11.01
N ASN A 42 -11.83 -9.37 -9.84
CA ASN A 42 -12.02 -10.41 -8.83
C ASN A 42 -11.92 -11.85 -9.39
N LEU A 43 -10.88 -12.11 -10.21
CA LEU A 43 -10.55 -13.46 -10.61
C LEU A 43 -10.23 -14.28 -9.36
N GLN A 44 -11.02 -15.32 -9.10
CA GLN A 44 -10.92 -16.10 -7.88
C GLN A 44 -9.96 -17.27 -8.06
N ALA A 45 -9.12 -17.51 -7.06
CA ALA A 45 -8.26 -18.68 -6.98
C ALA A 45 -8.02 -19.06 -5.52
N VAL A 46 -7.21 -20.11 -5.31
CA VAL A 46 -6.69 -20.50 -4.00
C VAL A 46 -5.17 -20.40 -4.04
N VAL A 47 -4.59 -19.76 -3.04
CA VAL A 47 -3.13 -19.62 -2.89
C VAL A 47 -2.71 -20.03 -1.48
N GLN A 48 -1.47 -20.50 -1.36
CA GLN A 48 -0.83 -20.75 -0.07
C GLN A 48 0.21 -19.66 0.18
N ALA A 49 -0.27 -18.45 0.38
CA ALA A 49 0.54 -17.25 0.61
C ALA A 49 -0.20 -16.29 1.53
N GLY A 50 0.53 -15.41 2.19
CA GLY A 50 -0.03 -14.52 3.19
C GLY A 50 -0.18 -15.19 4.57
N VAL A 51 -0.70 -14.39 5.50
CA VAL A 51 -1.11 -14.77 6.84
C VAL A 51 -2.64 -14.66 6.90
N ASP A 52 -3.31 -15.68 7.42
CA ASP A 52 -4.76 -15.64 7.62
C ASP A 52 -5.17 -14.75 8.81
N ALA A 53 -6.48 -14.54 8.97
CA ALA A 53 -7.09 -13.76 10.04
C ALA A 53 -6.73 -14.23 11.46
N TRP A 54 -6.13 -15.42 11.60
CA TRP A 54 -5.74 -16.00 12.89
C TRP A 54 -4.21 -16.01 13.07
N GLY A 55 -3.48 -15.27 12.22
CA GLY A 55 -2.03 -15.17 12.31
C GLY A 55 -1.29 -16.38 11.76
N ARG A 56 -1.94 -17.29 11.03
CA ARG A 56 -1.32 -18.53 10.53
C ARG A 56 -0.79 -18.32 9.12
N ALA A 57 0.50 -18.55 8.92
CA ALA A 57 1.13 -18.60 7.61
C ALA A 57 0.97 -19.99 6.95
N ASN A 58 1.31 -20.09 5.66
CA ASN A 58 1.31 -21.34 4.89
C ASN A 58 -0.04 -22.07 4.86
N ARG A 59 -1.15 -21.35 4.95
CA ARG A 59 -2.50 -21.90 4.79
C ARG A 59 -3.05 -21.59 3.42
N ALA A 60 -3.70 -22.58 2.81
CA ALA A 60 -4.46 -22.37 1.60
C ALA A 60 -5.66 -21.46 1.91
N GLN A 61 -5.78 -20.35 1.18
CA GLN A 61 -6.84 -19.38 1.37
C GLN A 61 -7.33 -18.82 0.02
N PRO A 62 -8.58 -18.34 -0.05
CA PRO A 62 -9.08 -17.70 -1.26
C PRO A 62 -8.30 -16.41 -1.55
N VAL A 63 -8.09 -16.13 -2.83
CA VAL A 63 -7.53 -14.87 -3.33
C VAL A 63 -8.42 -14.33 -4.45
N LEU A 64 -8.54 -13.02 -4.50
CA LEU A 64 -9.15 -12.29 -5.61
C LEU A 64 -8.07 -11.46 -6.29
N VAL A 65 -7.94 -11.58 -7.61
CA VAL A 65 -7.02 -10.74 -8.39
C VAL A 65 -7.80 -9.91 -9.40
N SER A 66 -7.57 -8.60 -9.36
CA SER A 66 -8.08 -7.65 -10.35
C SER A 66 -6.93 -7.05 -11.15
N ALA A 67 -7.12 -6.91 -12.45
CA ALA A 67 -6.18 -6.26 -13.35
C ALA A 67 -6.92 -5.20 -14.18
N GLU A 68 -6.36 -4.00 -14.24
CA GLU A 68 -6.86 -2.84 -14.98
C GLU A 68 -5.77 -2.32 -15.91
N ILE A 69 -6.06 -2.25 -17.21
CA ILE A 69 -5.11 -1.86 -18.25
C ILE A 69 -5.72 -0.71 -19.04
N TYR A 70 -5.04 0.43 -19.11
CA TYR A 70 -5.39 1.55 -19.99
C TYR A 70 -4.39 1.64 -21.12
N PHE A 71 -4.88 1.95 -22.32
CA PHE A 71 -4.05 1.99 -23.53
C PHE A 71 -3.72 3.44 -23.92
N HIS A 72 -2.58 3.61 -24.61
CA HIS A 72 -2.21 4.92 -25.19
C HIS A 72 -3.15 5.34 -26.32
N ALA A 73 -3.80 4.38 -26.99
CA ALA A 73 -4.66 4.59 -28.14
C ALA A 73 -6.01 3.83 -27.98
N PRO A 74 -7.07 4.25 -28.68
CA PRO A 74 -8.34 3.52 -28.74
C PRO A 74 -8.22 2.16 -29.46
N PHE A 75 -9.31 1.38 -29.44
CA PHE A 75 -9.41 0.07 -30.09
C PHE A 75 -9.79 0.18 -31.58
N ASP A 76 -9.06 0.97 -32.36
CA ASP A 76 -9.41 1.30 -33.75
C ASP A 76 -9.59 0.07 -34.66
N THR A 77 -8.70 -0.93 -34.57
CA THR A 77 -8.78 -2.15 -35.38
C THR A 77 -9.97 -2.99 -34.91
N ALA A 78 -10.12 -3.19 -33.61
CA ALA A 78 -11.22 -3.99 -33.09
C ALA A 78 -12.59 -3.35 -33.35
N ALA A 79 -12.68 -2.03 -33.33
CA ALA A 79 -13.91 -1.28 -33.60
C ALA A 79 -14.28 -1.26 -35.10
N SER A 80 -13.30 -1.26 -36.00
CA SER A 80 -13.54 -1.20 -37.45
C SER A 80 -13.78 -2.58 -38.07
N ASP A 81 -13.01 -3.59 -37.66
CA ASP A 81 -13.00 -4.91 -38.30
C ASP A 81 -13.79 -5.98 -37.54
N ASP A 82 -14.37 -5.65 -36.38
CA ASP A 82 -15.04 -6.57 -35.44
C ASP A 82 -14.16 -7.80 -35.10
N ARG A 83 -12.86 -7.57 -34.99
CA ARG A 83 -11.84 -8.59 -34.73
C ARG A 83 -10.81 -8.07 -33.76
N LEU A 84 -10.43 -8.91 -32.79
CA LEU A 84 -9.37 -8.55 -31.85
C LEU A 84 -8.04 -8.35 -32.59
N GLY A 85 -7.65 -7.09 -32.74
CA GLY A 85 -6.37 -6.69 -33.30
C GLY A 85 -5.28 -6.65 -32.24
N ALA A 86 -4.09 -6.20 -32.66
CA ALA A 86 -2.98 -5.98 -31.74
C ALA A 86 -3.25 -4.82 -30.75
N ASP A 87 -4.28 -4.01 -31.01
CA ASP A 87 -4.71 -2.78 -30.31
C ASP A 87 -5.46 -2.96 -29.02
N THR A 88 -5.76 -4.20 -28.68
CA THR A 88 -6.38 -4.55 -27.42
C THR A 88 -5.69 -5.76 -26.80
N VAL A 89 -6.14 -6.13 -25.59
CA VAL A 89 -5.74 -7.36 -24.92
C VAL A 89 -6.98 -8.22 -24.77
N HIS A 90 -6.90 -9.48 -25.24
CA HIS A 90 -7.98 -10.44 -25.05
C HIS A 90 -8.17 -10.73 -23.56
N TYR A 91 -9.31 -10.32 -22.98
CA TYR A 91 -9.57 -10.48 -21.54
C TYR A 91 -9.49 -11.94 -21.07
N GLY A 92 -9.98 -12.90 -21.87
CA GLY A 92 -9.82 -14.34 -21.58
C GLY A 92 -8.37 -14.84 -21.54
N LEU A 93 -7.46 -14.32 -22.39
CA LEU A 93 -6.04 -14.63 -22.30
C LEU A 93 -5.39 -13.95 -21.09
N LEU A 94 -5.81 -12.71 -20.78
CA LEU A 94 -5.38 -12.01 -19.58
C LEU A 94 -5.78 -12.77 -18.30
N SER A 95 -7.02 -13.24 -18.20
CA SER A 95 -7.48 -14.06 -17.08
C SER A 95 -6.67 -15.36 -16.95
N LYS A 96 -6.34 -16.02 -18.06
CA LYS A 96 -5.48 -17.21 -18.07
C LYS A 96 -4.05 -16.88 -17.61
N ALA A 97 -3.48 -15.79 -18.09
CA ALA A 97 -2.14 -15.34 -17.70
C ALA A 97 -2.07 -15.04 -16.19
N VAL A 98 -3.10 -14.37 -15.63
CA VAL A 98 -3.21 -14.16 -14.19
C VAL A 98 -3.41 -15.49 -13.44
N ALA A 99 -4.24 -16.40 -13.93
CA ALA A 99 -4.41 -17.70 -13.26
C ALA A 99 -3.12 -18.54 -13.22
N VAL A 100 -2.32 -18.51 -14.29
CA VAL A 100 -1.03 -19.22 -14.37
C VAL A 100 -0.01 -18.66 -13.38
N SER A 101 0.02 -17.33 -13.15
CA SER A 101 0.92 -16.73 -12.17
C SER A 101 0.54 -17.05 -10.72
N LEU A 102 -0.69 -17.50 -10.47
CA LEU A 102 -1.15 -17.94 -9.14
C LEU A 102 -0.85 -19.41 -8.83
N LEU A 103 -0.25 -20.16 -9.76
CA LEU A 103 0.13 -21.54 -9.49
C LEU A 103 1.20 -21.63 -8.38
N PRO A 104 1.16 -22.66 -7.52
CA PRO A 104 2.09 -22.79 -6.39
C PRO A 104 3.57 -22.71 -6.79
N ALA A 105 3.95 -23.32 -7.92
CA ALA A 105 5.31 -23.28 -8.43
C ALA A 105 5.74 -21.85 -8.81
N SER A 106 4.83 -21.07 -9.42
CA SER A 106 5.07 -19.68 -9.80
C SER A 106 5.29 -18.80 -8.57
N ILE A 107 4.48 -18.99 -7.53
CA ILE A 107 4.58 -18.24 -6.27
C ILE A 107 5.85 -18.65 -5.51
N ALA A 108 6.15 -19.95 -5.42
CA ALA A 108 7.36 -20.45 -4.77
C ALA A 108 8.64 -19.93 -5.44
N ALA A 109 8.65 -19.87 -6.78
CA ALA A 109 9.76 -19.28 -7.53
C ALA A 109 9.94 -17.78 -7.21
N ALA A 110 8.84 -17.02 -7.12
CA ALA A 110 8.90 -15.61 -6.72
C ALA A 110 9.43 -15.42 -5.28
N ALA A 111 8.94 -16.24 -4.35
CA ALA A 111 9.35 -16.20 -2.95
C ALA A 111 10.84 -16.55 -2.75
N ALA A 112 11.37 -17.51 -3.51
CA ALA A 112 12.78 -17.92 -3.44
C ALA A 112 13.77 -16.80 -3.80
N VAL A 113 13.35 -15.79 -4.58
CA VAL A 113 14.19 -14.63 -4.92
C VAL A 113 14.25 -13.62 -3.77
N ASN A 114 13.19 -13.56 -2.95
CA ASN A 114 13.06 -12.58 -1.88
C ASN A 114 13.61 -13.08 -0.53
N LYS A 115 13.91 -14.38 -0.35
CA LYS A 115 14.17 -15.00 0.97
C LYS A 115 15.18 -16.16 0.98
N THR A 116 15.67 -16.52 2.17
CA THR A 116 16.25 -17.84 2.47
C THR A 116 15.13 -18.90 2.60
N ALA A 117 15.44 -20.17 2.32
CA ALA A 117 14.52 -21.24 1.93
C ALA A 117 13.40 -21.68 2.92
N THR A 118 13.17 -21.01 4.06
CA THR A 118 12.29 -21.47 5.15
C THR A 118 11.03 -20.62 5.39
N ASP A 119 10.90 -19.47 4.74
CA ASP A 119 9.80 -18.55 5.01
C ASP A 119 8.58 -18.78 4.10
N ALA A 120 7.38 -18.63 4.66
CA ALA A 120 6.12 -18.67 3.91
C ALA A 120 6.07 -17.61 2.80
N ALA A 121 5.41 -17.91 1.68
CA ALA A 121 5.14 -16.93 0.62
C ALA A 121 4.23 -15.81 1.14
N THR A 122 4.52 -14.56 0.81
CA THR A 122 3.78 -13.39 1.29
C THR A 122 2.75 -12.92 0.28
N LEU A 123 1.85 -12.01 0.71
CA LEU A 123 0.97 -11.30 -0.22
C LEU A 123 1.78 -10.52 -1.28
N ARG A 124 2.94 -10.01 -0.89
CA ARG A 124 3.86 -9.35 -1.83
C ARG A 124 4.39 -10.30 -2.90
N ASP A 125 4.78 -11.52 -2.54
CA ASP A 125 5.30 -12.50 -3.50
C ASP A 125 4.23 -12.86 -4.56
N VAL A 126 2.96 -12.96 -4.17
CA VAL A 126 1.84 -13.18 -5.11
C VAL A 126 1.72 -12.01 -6.08
N LEU A 127 1.72 -10.77 -5.58
CA LEU A 127 1.64 -9.59 -6.41
C LEU A 127 2.85 -9.46 -7.35
N ASP A 128 4.07 -9.69 -6.85
CA ASP A 128 5.31 -9.71 -7.64
C ASP A 128 5.22 -10.74 -8.77
N CYS A 129 4.67 -11.93 -8.50
CA CYS A 129 4.52 -12.99 -9.49
C CYS A 129 3.55 -12.61 -10.61
N VAL A 130 2.35 -12.11 -10.25
CA VAL A 130 1.37 -11.63 -11.23
C VAL A 130 1.96 -10.48 -12.05
N TRP A 131 2.56 -9.50 -11.39
CA TRP A 131 3.16 -8.33 -12.03
C TRP A 131 4.28 -8.73 -12.99
N SER A 132 5.16 -9.65 -12.59
CA SER A 132 6.27 -10.13 -13.41
C SER A 132 5.80 -10.91 -14.63
N HIS A 133 4.73 -11.68 -14.50
CA HIS A 133 4.16 -12.40 -15.63
C HIS A 133 3.51 -11.45 -16.64
N LEU A 134 2.84 -10.40 -16.16
CA LEU A 134 2.20 -9.41 -17.04
C LEU A 134 3.21 -8.48 -17.72
N THR A 135 4.22 -8.01 -16.99
CA THR A 135 5.14 -6.96 -17.45
C THR A 135 6.51 -7.47 -17.89
N GLY A 136 6.84 -8.73 -17.60
CA GLY A 136 8.20 -9.25 -17.78
C GLY A 136 9.21 -8.68 -16.78
N ARG A 137 8.76 -7.96 -15.74
CA ARG A 137 9.61 -7.30 -14.74
C ARG A 137 9.03 -7.42 -13.35
N ARG A 138 9.90 -7.53 -12.35
CA ARG A 138 9.53 -7.49 -10.93
C ARG A 138 9.27 -6.05 -10.49
N LEU A 139 8.55 -5.88 -9.39
CA LEU A 139 8.26 -4.56 -8.84
C LEU A 139 9.50 -3.85 -8.27
N ASP A 140 10.59 -4.56 -8.02
CA ASP A 140 11.91 -3.99 -7.71
C ASP A 140 12.70 -3.54 -8.96
N GLY A 141 12.08 -3.63 -10.15
CA GLY A 141 12.67 -3.21 -11.42
C GLY A 141 13.51 -4.28 -12.11
N VAL A 142 13.80 -5.42 -11.46
CA VAL A 142 14.61 -6.49 -12.04
C VAL A 142 13.84 -7.18 -13.16
N ALA A 143 14.49 -7.40 -14.30
CA ALA A 143 13.89 -8.13 -15.42
C ALA A 143 13.60 -9.58 -15.03
N SER A 144 12.41 -10.07 -15.39
CA SER A 144 12.07 -11.47 -15.28
C SER A 144 12.70 -12.27 -16.42
N LEU A 145 12.99 -13.54 -16.18
CA LEU A 145 13.42 -14.49 -17.22
C LEU A 145 12.26 -14.84 -18.17
N SER A 146 11.02 -14.67 -17.73
CA SER A 146 9.83 -14.94 -18.54
C SER A 146 9.48 -13.74 -19.44
N PRO A 147 9.00 -13.99 -20.67
CA PRO A 147 8.53 -12.92 -21.54
C PRO A 147 7.32 -12.20 -20.93
N SER A 148 7.19 -10.91 -21.21
CA SER A 148 6.02 -10.12 -20.82
C SER A 148 4.78 -10.58 -21.57
N PHE A 149 3.67 -10.84 -20.87
CA PHE A 149 2.39 -11.06 -21.52
C PHE A 149 1.86 -9.80 -22.21
N LEU A 150 2.06 -8.62 -21.60
CA LEU A 150 1.59 -7.34 -22.14
C LEU A 150 2.64 -6.71 -23.07
N ALA A 151 2.18 -6.17 -24.19
CA ALA A 151 2.96 -5.25 -25.01
C ALA A 151 3.02 -3.87 -24.34
N LEU A 152 3.95 -3.67 -23.41
CA LEU A 152 4.03 -2.46 -22.56
C LEU A 152 4.09 -1.15 -23.35
N ALA A 153 4.66 -1.15 -24.55
CA ALA A 153 4.67 -0.01 -25.47
C ALA A 153 3.26 0.54 -25.80
N ARG A 154 2.20 -0.23 -25.59
CA ARG A 154 0.80 0.16 -25.83
C ARG A 154 0.05 0.49 -24.56
N VAL A 155 0.57 0.08 -23.41
CA VAL A 155 -0.07 0.21 -22.11
C VAL A 155 0.33 1.54 -21.52
N ARG A 156 -0.62 2.43 -21.30
CA ARG A 156 -0.40 3.70 -20.61
C ARG A 156 -0.42 3.54 -19.10
N TYR A 157 -1.31 2.69 -18.60
CA TYR A 157 -1.46 2.43 -17.18
C TYR A 157 -1.80 0.96 -16.93
N LEU A 158 -1.19 0.39 -15.89
CA LEU A 158 -1.49 -0.93 -15.38
C LEU A 158 -1.74 -0.82 -13.87
N ALA A 159 -2.81 -1.41 -13.38
CA ALA A 159 -3.00 -1.70 -11.96
C ALA A 159 -3.33 -3.17 -11.75
N VAL A 160 -2.68 -3.78 -10.77
CA VAL A 160 -2.93 -5.15 -10.31
C VAL A 160 -3.21 -5.09 -8.82
N THR A 161 -4.38 -5.58 -8.42
CA THR A 161 -4.80 -5.66 -7.02
C THR A 161 -4.97 -7.13 -6.64
N VAL A 162 -4.23 -7.56 -5.62
CA VAL A 162 -4.37 -8.89 -5.01
C VAL A 162 -5.04 -8.74 -3.66
N THR A 163 -6.16 -9.42 -3.44
CA THR A 163 -6.97 -9.32 -2.21
C THR A 163 -7.09 -10.68 -1.56
N LEU A 164 -6.86 -10.76 -0.25
CA LEU A 164 -7.07 -11.92 0.60
C LEU A 164 -8.30 -11.69 1.48
N PRO A 165 -9.47 -12.27 1.14
CA PRO A 165 -10.70 -12.11 1.92
C PRO A 165 -10.67 -12.73 3.33
N LYS A 166 -9.63 -13.53 3.62
CA LYS A 166 -9.47 -14.23 4.90
C LYS A 166 -8.21 -13.80 5.66
N ALA A 167 -7.60 -12.68 5.27
CA ALA A 167 -6.42 -12.12 5.94
C ALA A 167 -6.76 -11.16 7.09
N SER A 168 -7.99 -10.64 7.16
CA SER A 168 -8.46 -9.75 8.22
C SER A 168 -9.43 -10.45 9.16
N LEU A 169 -9.33 -10.19 10.46
CA LEU A 169 -10.21 -10.80 11.47
C LEU A 169 -11.48 -9.99 11.69
N LEU A 170 -11.35 -8.66 11.75
CA LEU A 170 -12.46 -7.74 12.00
C LEU A 170 -12.87 -6.95 10.75
N GLY A 171 -12.10 -7.04 9.67
CA GLY A 171 -12.40 -6.44 8.37
C GLY A 171 -12.89 -7.44 7.33
N ASP A 172 -13.25 -6.90 6.17
CA ASP A 172 -13.75 -7.69 5.04
C ASP A 172 -12.59 -8.38 4.29
N SER A 173 -11.43 -7.73 4.19
CA SER A 173 -10.24 -8.26 3.49
C SER A 173 -8.98 -7.41 3.71
N VAL A 174 -7.85 -7.93 3.25
CA VAL A 174 -6.61 -7.16 3.04
C VAL A 174 -6.27 -7.20 1.56
N SER A 175 -5.86 -6.07 0.98
CA SER A 175 -5.41 -6.03 -0.41
C SER A 175 -4.09 -5.30 -0.59
N LEU A 176 -3.33 -5.72 -1.60
CA LEU A 176 -2.12 -5.04 -2.05
C LEU A 176 -2.27 -4.71 -3.53
N THR A 177 -2.11 -3.43 -3.85
CA THR A 177 -2.21 -2.92 -5.22
C THR A 177 -0.87 -2.41 -5.69
N ALA A 178 -0.41 -2.86 -6.85
CA ALA A 178 0.65 -2.19 -7.60
C ALA A 178 0.04 -1.49 -8.81
N ALA A 179 0.47 -0.26 -9.06
CA ALA A 179 0.05 0.50 -10.24
C ALA A 179 1.24 1.22 -10.88
N ALA A 180 1.24 1.31 -12.20
CA ALA A 180 2.28 2.01 -12.93
C ALA A 180 1.73 2.78 -14.14
N VAL A 181 2.45 3.86 -14.49
CA VAL A 181 2.30 4.58 -15.76
C VAL A 181 3.54 4.32 -16.60
N PHE A 182 3.33 4.09 -17.89
CA PHE A 182 4.41 3.90 -18.86
C PHE A 182 4.42 5.03 -19.88
N ALA A 183 5.62 5.48 -20.26
CA ALA A 183 5.79 6.46 -21.32
C ALA A 183 5.28 5.92 -22.65
N GLN A 184 4.65 6.80 -23.43
CA GLN A 184 4.41 6.49 -24.82
C GLN A 184 5.77 6.43 -25.54
N PRO A 185 6.06 5.37 -26.32
CA PRO A 185 7.28 5.31 -27.11
C PRO A 185 7.37 6.53 -28.02
N SER A 186 8.54 7.18 -28.06
CA SER A 186 8.82 8.34 -28.91
C SER A 186 8.88 8.00 -30.40
N ALA A 187 8.86 6.71 -30.76
CA ALA A 187 8.77 6.21 -32.12
C ALA A 187 7.60 5.20 -32.23
N PRO A 188 6.90 5.13 -33.38
CA PRO A 188 5.83 4.16 -33.58
C PRO A 188 6.37 2.73 -33.36
N ALA A 189 5.65 1.94 -32.56
CA ALA A 189 5.99 0.56 -32.30
C ALA A 189 6.13 -0.21 -33.63
N PRO A 190 7.16 -1.08 -33.80
CA PRO A 190 7.27 -1.88 -35.01
C PRO A 190 6.01 -2.73 -35.17
N ALA A 191 5.54 -2.83 -36.42
CA ALA A 191 4.34 -3.60 -36.78
C ALA A 191 4.40 -5.05 -36.25
N PRO A 192 3.25 -5.68 -35.94
CA PRO A 192 3.23 -7.06 -35.49
C PRO A 192 3.76 -7.97 -36.61
N ILE A 193 4.98 -8.49 -36.42
CA ILE A 193 5.56 -9.51 -37.29
C ILE A 193 4.83 -10.82 -36.99
N GLY A 194 4.09 -11.31 -38.00
CA GLY A 194 3.46 -12.62 -37.98
C GLY A 194 4.49 -13.74 -37.85
N ASP A 195 4.07 -14.79 -37.15
CA ASP A 195 4.75 -16.06 -36.87
C ASP A 195 6.21 -16.05 -36.37
N GLN A 196 6.39 -16.69 -35.22
CA GLN A 196 7.59 -16.63 -34.40
C GLN A 196 8.82 -17.28 -35.05
N THR A 197 9.99 -16.69 -34.84
CA THR A 197 11.21 -17.44 -34.43
C THR A 197 12.28 -16.50 -33.86
N GLN A 198 12.65 -16.76 -32.61
CA GLN A 198 13.93 -16.47 -31.96
C GLN A 198 14.38 -15.00 -31.78
N SER A 199 14.48 -14.62 -30.49
CA SER A 199 15.53 -13.75 -29.93
C SER A 199 15.72 -12.37 -30.56
N GLN A 200 14.67 -11.56 -30.60
CA GLN A 200 14.85 -10.11 -30.55
C GLN A 200 14.33 -9.63 -29.18
N GLN A 201 15.27 -9.24 -28.32
CA GLN A 201 15.00 -8.62 -27.03
C GLN A 201 14.09 -7.42 -27.26
N GLN A 202 12.81 -7.55 -26.93
CA GLN A 202 11.90 -6.41 -26.87
C GLN A 202 12.53 -5.35 -25.95
N PRO A 203 12.57 -4.07 -26.36
CA PRO A 203 13.04 -3.01 -25.49
C PRO A 203 12.20 -3.05 -24.22
N GLN A 204 12.86 -3.37 -23.10
CA GLN A 204 12.18 -3.54 -21.83
C GLN A 204 11.77 -2.18 -21.30
N THR A 205 10.53 -1.77 -21.58
CA THR A 205 9.98 -0.48 -21.15
C THR A 205 9.84 -0.46 -19.62
N GLN A 206 10.60 0.40 -18.96
CA GLN A 206 10.48 0.65 -17.52
C GLN A 206 9.27 1.57 -17.26
N PRO A 207 8.54 1.39 -16.15
CA PRO A 207 7.51 2.36 -15.77
C PRO A 207 8.13 3.71 -15.41
N ASP A 208 7.47 4.81 -15.79
CA ASP A 208 7.86 6.18 -15.42
C ASP A 208 7.50 6.47 -13.96
N GLN A 209 6.37 5.90 -13.52
CA GLN A 209 5.86 6.05 -12.17
C GLN A 209 5.35 4.70 -11.67
N LEU A 210 5.60 4.41 -10.40
CA LEU A 210 5.18 3.20 -9.72
C LEU A 210 4.53 3.58 -8.38
N ALA A 211 3.45 2.90 -8.03
CA ALA A 211 2.82 2.97 -6.73
C ALA A 211 2.58 1.55 -6.22
N ILE A 212 2.73 1.38 -4.91
CA ILE A 212 2.30 0.19 -4.19
C ILE A 212 1.52 0.68 -2.98
N ALA A 213 0.32 0.14 -2.78
CA ALA A 213 -0.55 0.51 -1.67
C ALA A 213 -1.11 -0.75 -1.00
N LEU A 214 -0.99 -0.80 0.33
CA LEU A 214 -1.65 -1.77 1.19
C LEU A 214 -2.99 -1.20 1.65
N GLU A 215 -4.03 -2.02 1.70
CA GLU A 215 -5.34 -1.60 2.22
C GLU A 215 -5.95 -2.65 3.15
N LEU A 216 -6.39 -2.20 4.32
CA LEU A 216 -7.24 -2.92 5.26
C LEU A 216 -8.68 -2.47 5.05
N HIS A 217 -9.56 -3.39 4.70
CA HIS A 217 -10.94 -3.06 4.29
C HIS A 217 -11.91 -3.22 5.44
N ASN A 218 -12.62 -2.14 5.77
CA ASN A 218 -13.85 -2.14 6.58
C ASN A 218 -13.74 -2.86 7.93
N LEU A 219 -12.70 -2.57 8.72
CA LEU A 219 -12.55 -3.04 10.09
C LEU A 219 -13.75 -2.58 10.94
N ARG A 220 -14.56 -3.50 11.44
CA ARG A 220 -15.75 -3.19 12.25
C ARG A 220 -15.42 -3.30 13.73
N VAL A 221 -15.21 -2.16 14.38
CA VAL A 221 -14.72 -2.12 15.77
C VAL A 221 -15.71 -1.36 16.67
N PRO A 222 -16.13 -1.95 17.80
CA PRO A 222 -16.85 -1.22 18.84
C PRO A 222 -15.96 -0.15 19.49
N THR A 223 -16.33 1.10 19.30
CA THR A 223 -15.53 2.28 19.64
C THR A 223 -16.39 3.27 20.42
N LEU A 224 -15.82 3.85 21.48
CA LEU A 224 -16.48 4.93 22.24
C LEU A 224 -16.21 6.26 21.52
N VAL A 225 -17.19 6.73 20.74
CA VAL A 225 -17.06 7.98 19.98
C VAL A 225 -18.37 8.77 19.90
N GLY A 226 -18.29 10.06 20.18
CA GLY A 226 -19.42 10.98 20.07
C GLY A 226 -19.27 12.21 20.96
N VAL A 227 -19.98 13.28 20.58
CA VAL A 227 -19.96 14.56 21.28
C VAL A 227 -20.98 14.56 22.43
N ASN A 228 -22.12 13.88 22.25
CA ASN A 228 -23.22 13.94 23.21
C ASN A 228 -23.00 12.96 24.37
N ASP A 229 -23.43 13.33 25.57
CA ASP A 229 -23.26 12.52 26.79
C ASP A 229 -23.83 11.10 26.66
N ASN A 230 -24.97 10.95 25.99
CA ASN A 230 -25.58 9.64 25.73
C ASN A 230 -24.70 8.74 24.85
N GLU A 231 -23.93 9.31 23.91
CA GLU A 231 -22.96 8.58 23.08
C GLU A 231 -21.74 8.15 23.89
N ARG A 232 -21.52 8.75 25.07
CA ARG A 232 -20.41 8.41 25.98
C ARG A 232 -20.75 7.26 26.93
N LEU A 233 -21.98 6.77 26.92
CA LEU A 233 -22.43 5.68 27.81
C LEU A 233 -22.22 4.28 27.20
N ALA A 234 -22.09 4.17 25.88
CA ALA A 234 -21.97 2.89 25.20
C ALA A 234 -21.09 2.99 23.94
N LYS A 235 -20.39 1.89 23.64
CA LYS A 235 -19.62 1.77 22.40
C LYS A 235 -20.55 1.63 21.20
N GLN A 236 -20.19 2.27 20.11
CA GLN A 236 -20.88 2.21 18.83
C GLN A 236 -19.96 1.55 17.81
N VAL A 237 -20.51 0.94 16.76
CA VAL A 237 -19.68 0.35 15.71
C VAL A 237 -19.13 1.47 14.83
N VAL A 238 -17.81 1.54 14.72
CA VAL A 238 -17.10 2.32 13.70
C VAL A 238 -16.56 1.35 12.66
N VAL A 239 -16.74 1.69 11.38
CA VAL A 239 -16.15 0.95 10.26
C VAL A 239 -14.94 1.72 9.76
N ALA A 240 -13.75 1.15 9.89
CA ALA A 240 -12.49 1.80 9.55
C ALA A 240 -11.79 1.10 8.38
N SER A 241 -11.43 1.86 7.35
CA SER A 241 -10.54 1.40 6.28
C SER A 241 -9.23 2.19 6.34
N LEU A 242 -8.11 1.49 6.18
CA LEU A 242 -6.77 2.08 6.18
C LEU A 242 -6.08 1.75 4.87
N THR A 243 -5.66 2.78 4.12
CA THR A 243 -4.72 2.64 3.01
C THR A 243 -3.35 3.17 3.42
N VAL A 244 -2.31 2.41 3.13
CA VAL A 244 -0.91 2.83 3.27
C VAL A 244 -0.29 2.88 1.89
N ASP A 245 -0.06 4.09 1.39
CA ASP A 245 0.57 4.41 0.12
C ASP A 245 2.11 4.39 0.24
N LYS A 246 2.76 4.15 -0.91
CA LYS A 246 4.22 3.95 -1.02
C LYS A 246 4.72 2.78 -0.15
N PHE A 247 3.89 1.76 -0.02
CA PHE A 247 4.17 0.60 0.81
C PHE A 247 5.26 -0.28 0.18
N ASP A 248 6.42 -0.34 0.81
CA ASP A 248 7.62 -1.02 0.31
C ASP A 248 8.01 -2.28 1.11
N GLN A 249 7.23 -2.66 2.12
CA GLN A 249 7.48 -3.89 2.87
C GLN A 249 7.22 -5.13 2.02
N LYS A 250 8.15 -6.09 2.13
CA LYS A 250 8.02 -7.41 1.49
C LYS A 250 7.34 -8.45 2.38
N LEU A 251 7.38 -8.23 3.69
CA LEU A 251 6.76 -9.12 4.68
C LEU A 251 5.30 -8.74 4.90
N ASP A 252 4.52 -9.71 5.35
CA ASP A 252 3.10 -9.52 5.67
C ASP A 252 2.94 -8.78 7.02
N THR A 253 3.16 -7.47 7.01
CA THR A 253 3.03 -6.61 8.20
C THR A 253 1.59 -6.17 8.48
N TYR A 254 0.66 -6.42 7.56
CA TYR A 254 -0.74 -5.99 7.67
C TYR A 254 -1.46 -6.51 8.92
N THR A 255 -1.11 -7.70 9.43
CA THR A 255 -1.68 -8.24 10.67
C THR A 255 -1.29 -7.41 11.89
N SER A 256 -0.04 -6.96 11.93
CA SER A 256 0.46 -6.07 13.00
C SER A 256 -0.17 -4.68 12.90
N ILE A 257 -0.34 -4.16 11.67
CA ILE A 257 -0.99 -2.87 11.42
C ILE A 257 -2.48 -2.95 11.82
N GLU A 258 -3.19 -4.02 11.44
CA GLU A 258 -4.59 -4.24 11.85
C GLU A 258 -4.70 -4.27 13.37
N THR A 259 -3.83 -5.03 14.05
CA THR A 259 -3.81 -5.12 15.51
C THR A 259 -3.62 -3.73 16.16
N LEU A 260 -2.71 -2.92 15.63
CA LEU A 260 -2.46 -1.56 16.11
C LEU A 260 -3.71 -0.67 15.95
N VAL A 261 -4.33 -0.68 14.77
CA VAL A 261 -5.51 0.14 14.45
C VAL A 261 -6.72 -0.29 15.29
N VAL A 262 -6.98 -1.60 15.38
CA VAL A 262 -8.09 -2.14 16.18
C VAL A 262 -7.91 -1.77 17.65
N LYS A 263 -6.71 -1.94 18.21
CA LYS A 263 -6.42 -1.57 19.59
C LYS A 263 -6.68 -0.08 19.84
N ALA A 264 -6.20 0.79 18.95
CA ALA A 264 -6.41 2.23 19.06
C ALA A 264 -7.91 2.59 18.99
N LEU A 265 -8.67 1.93 18.12
CA LEU A 265 -10.13 2.10 18.02
C LEU A 265 -10.87 1.62 19.28
N GLU A 266 -10.47 0.49 19.87
CA GLU A 266 -11.09 -0.07 21.07
C GLU A 266 -10.83 0.75 22.32
N GLU A 267 -9.62 1.31 22.45
CA GLU A 267 -9.17 2.12 23.60
C GLU A 267 -9.55 3.60 23.44
N SER A 268 -10.02 4.02 22.27
CA SER A 268 -10.35 5.41 22.01
C SER A 268 -11.57 5.92 22.79
N SER A 269 -11.58 7.24 23.00
CA SER A 269 -12.66 7.98 23.66
C SER A 269 -12.85 9.37 23.04
N PHE A 270 -12.53 9.52 21.75
CA PHE A 270 -12.64 10.78 21.02
C PHE A 270 -14.08 11.23 20.87
N GLU A 271 -14.29 12.54 20.77
CA GLU A 271 -15.62 13.09 20.48
C GLU A 271 -15.96 13.01 18.99
N THR A 272 -14.96 13.19 18.14
CA THR A 272 -15.12 13.35 16.69
C THR A 272 -14.35 12.29 15.89
N LEU A 273 -14.85 11.97 14.69
CA LEU A 273 -14.18 11.03 13.79
C LEU A 273 -12.92 11.66 13.18
N GLU A 274 -12.87 12.98 13.04
CA GLU A 274 -11.74 13.74 12.55
C GLU A 274 -10.52 13.58 13.47
N ALA A 275 -10.72 13.76 14.78
CA ALA A 275 -9.66 13.61 15.77
C ALA A 275 -9.18 12.16 15.85
N LEU A 276 -10.11 11.21 15.84
CA LEU A 276 -9.80 9.78 15.79
C LEU A 276 -9.03 9.41 14.52
N GLY A 277 -9.47 9.89 13.35
CA GLY A 277 -8.81 9.64 12.06
C GLY A 277 -7.39 10.21 12.02
N ALA A 278 -7.20 11.46 12.48
CA ALA A 278 -5.89 12.08 12.60
C ALA A 278 -4.97 11.27 13.54
N HIS A 279 -5.48 10.88 14.70
CA HIS A 279 -4.74 10.05 15.65
C HIS A 279 -4.32 8.70 15.04
N LEU A 280 -5.21 8.01 14.33
CA LEU A 280 -4.89 6.74 13.68
C LEU A 280 -3.83 6.90 12.59
N THR A 281 -3.92 7.93 11.75
CA THR A 281 -2.89 8.19 10.74
C THR A 281 -1.54 8.48 11.37
N ASP A 282 -1.50 9.32 12.43
CA ASP A 282 -0.28 9.66 13.14
C ASP A 282 0.31 8.45 13.86
N LEU A 283 -0.54 7.61 14.46
CA LEU A 283 -0.12 6.40 15.15
C LEU A 283 0.51 5.37 14.21
N VAL A 284 -0.13 5.12 13.05
CA VAL A 284 0.40 4.18 12.04
C VAL A 284 1.72 4.70 11.50
N LEU A 285 1.78 5.98 11.13
CA LEU A 285 3.02 6.57 10.63
C LEU A 285 4.10 6.58 11.71
N ALA A 286 3.79 6.95 12.96
CA ALA A 286 4.73 6.96 14.08
C ALA A 286 5.31 5.58 14.43
N THR A 287 4.46 4.55 14.44
CA THR A 287 4.87 3.20 14.83
C THR A 287 5.73 2.55 13.75
N TYR A 288 5.43 2.82 12.49
CA TYR A 288 6.14 2.28 11.34
C TYR A 288 7.06 3.30 10.66
N HIS A 289 7.33 4.44 11.32
CA HIS A 289 8.14 5.55 10.77
C HIS A 289 9.52 5.03 10.40
N CYS A 290 9.77 5.00 9.10
CA CYS A 290 11.01 4.57 8.49
C CYS A 290 12.03 5.71 8.45
N GLY A 291 12.48 6.18 9.61
CA GLY A 291 13.76 6.91 9.67
C GLY A 291 14.96 6.04 9.27
N THR A 292 14.78 4.72 9.19
CA THR A 292 15.84 3.71 9.01
C THR A 292 15.60 2.73 7.85
N HIS A 293 14.41 2.68 7.25
CA HIS A 293 14.15 1.85 6.07
C HIS A 293 13.99 2.72 4.81
N ALA A 294 15.10 3.30 4.36
CA ALA A 294 15.20 3.69 2.95
C ALA A 294 15.24 2.40 2.12
N GLY A 295 14.08 1.78 1.93
CA GLY A 295 13.94 0.69 0.96
C GLY A 295 14.38 1.18 -0.41
N PRO A 296 14.90 0.30 -1.29
CA PRO A 296 15.37 0.70 -2.62
C PRO A 296 14.30 1.45 -3.44
N LEU A 297 13.02 1.23 -3.12
CA LEU A 297 11.86 1.75 -3.82
C LEU A 297 11.29 3.06 -3.25
N THR A 298 11.50 3.36 -1.98
CA THR A 298 10.93 4.57 -1.36
C THR A 298 11.75 5.83 -1.64
N GLY A 299 12.99 5.69 -2.12
CA GLY A 299 13.85 6.82 -2.49
C GLY A 299 14.06 7.81 -1.34
N GLY A 300 13.95 7.34 -0.10
CA GLY A 300 14.04 8.16 1.12
C GLY A 300 12.78 8.95 1.48
N ARG A 301 11.61 8.66 0.90
CA ARG A 301 10.32 9.29 1.29
C ARG A 301 9.45 8.34 2.11
N ASP A 302 8.84 8.88 3.16
CA ASP A 302 7.94 8.15 4.05
C ASP A 302 6.63 7.72 3.36
N TRP A 303 6.02 6.69 3.95
CA TRP A 303 4.67 6.26 3.65
C TRP A 303 3.65 7.39 3.82
N GLN A 304 2.53 7.25 3.13
CA GLN A 304 1.36 8.08 3.35
C GLN A 304 0.23 7.19 3.86
N ALA A 305 -0.46 7.63 4.92
CA ALA A 305 -1.60 6.91 5.48
C ALA A 305 -2.89 7.64 5.10
N HIS A 306 -3.91 6.88 4.75
CA HIS A 306 -5.26 7.36 4.49
C HIS A 306 -6.24 6.51 5.31
N VAL A 307 -6.93 7.16 6.23
CA VAL A 307 -7.93 6.53 7.10
C VAL A 307 -9.31 7.03 6.69
N ARG A 308 -10.23 6.11 6.46
CA ARG A 308 -11.65 6.36 6.20
C ARG A 308 -12.46 5.75 7.34
N LEU A 309 -13.26 6.57 8.01
CA LEU A 309 -14.09 6.16 9.15
C LEU A 309 -15.56 6.38 8.82
N GLU A 310 -16.37 5.34 8.97
CA GLU A 310 -17.82 5.40 8.89
C GLU A 310 -18.45 5.22 10.27
N LYS A 311 -19.54 5.93 10.55
CA LYS A 311 -20.35 5.72 11.77
C LYS A 311 -21.81 5.45 11.38
N PRO A 312 -22.16 4.19 11.02
CA PRO A 312 -23.44 3.88 10.36
C PRO A 312 -24.70 4.33 11.12
N THR A 313 -24.69 4.29 12.45
CA THR A 313 -25.87 4.59 13.26
C THR A 313 -26.06 6.07 13.58
N ALA A 314 -25.18 6.96 13.12
CA ALA A 314 -25.18 8.36 13.54
C ALA A 314 -26.28 9.22 12.89
N VAL A 315 -26.74 8.88 11.68
CA VAL A 315 -27.71 9.69 10.93
C VAL A 315 -28.88 8.82 10.48
N MET A 316 -30.07 9.08 11.00
CA MET A 316 -31.25 8.21 10.81
C MET A 316 -31.65 7.96 9.34
N PHE A 317 -31.41 8.93 8.46
CA PHE A 317 -31.86 8.90 7.06
C PHE A 317 -30.70 8.75 6.06
N ALA A 318 -29.52 8.34 6.52
CA ALA A 318 -28.37 8.03 5.68
C ALA A 318 -27.75 6.69 6.08
N ASP A 319 -27.18 5.97 5.12
CA ASP A 319 -26.54 4.67 5.40
C ASP A 319 -25.35 4.81 6.37
N CYS A 320 -24.51 5.83 6.14
CA CYS A 320 -23.46 6.24 7.07
C CYS A 320 -22.90 7.64 6.74
N PRO A 321 -22.61 8.49 7.74
CA PRO A 321 -21.62 9.55 7.60
C PRO A 321 -20.20 8.98 7.55
N ILE A 322 -19.34 9.63 6.76
CA ILE A 322 -17.96 9.20 6.48
C ILE A 322 -17.02 10.39 6.66
N VAL A 323 -15.89 10.16 7.32
CA VAL A 323 -14.75 11.10 7.42
C VAL A 323 -13.50 10.43 6.86
N GLU A 324 -12.73 11.17 6.06
CA GLU A 324 -11.45 10.73 5.51
C GLU A 324 -10.32 11.64 5.96
N VAL A 325 -9.22 11.07 6.44
CA VAL A 325 -8.02 11.78 6.88
C VAL A 325 -6.80 11.21 6.19
N ARG A 326 -5.92 12.08 5.68
CA ARG A 326 -4.65 11.70 5.04
C ARG A 326 -3.49 12.36 5.75
N ALA A 327 -2.41 11.63 5.96
CA ALA A 327 -1.17 12.12 6.53
C ALA A 327 0.05 11.48 5.85
N GLY A 328 1.21 12.14 5.95
CA GLY A 328 2.47 11.69 5.37
C GLY A 328 3.41 12.87 5.14
N SER A 329 4.67 12.60 4.83
CA SER A 329 5.71 13.65 4.71
C SER A 329 5.46 14.68 3.60
N ASP A 330 4.66 14.34 2.59
CA ASP A 330 4.25 15.29 1.55
C ASP A 330 3.08 16.20 1.97
N PHE A 331 2.44 15.92 3.12
CA PHE A 331 1.36 16.75 3.67
C PHE A 331 1.93 17.71 4.70
N ILE A 332 2.14 18.97 4.30
CA ILE A 332 2.48 20.05 5.23
C ILE A 332 1.26 20.31 6.11
N ARG A 333 1.30 19.88 7.38
CA ARG A 333 0.44 20.50 8.41
C ARG A 333 0.96 21.91 8.60
N LEU A 334 0.19 22.91 8.14
CA LEU A 334 0.47 24.28 8.52
C LEU A 334 0.43 24.34 10.06
N PRO A 335 1.47 24.85 10.72
CA PRO A 335 1.47 24.92 12.17
C PRO A 335 0.25 25.73 12.63
N GLU A 336 -0.49 25.20 13.60
CA GLU A 336 -1.51 25.99 14.30
C GLU A 336 -0.84 27.22 14.86
N ALA A 337 -1.35 28.41 14.49
CA ALA A 337 -0.93 29.66 15.10
C ALA A 337 -1.19 29.54 16.60
N THR A 338 -0.12 29.31 17.36
CA THR A 338 -0.19 29.18 18.80
C THR A 338 -0.61 30.55 19.32
N ALA A 339 -1.85 30.67 19.79
CA ALA A 339 -2.29 31.88 20.45
C ALA A 339 -1.50 32.02 21.75
N THR A 340 -0.43 32.80 21.69
CA THR A 340 0.38 33.17 22.85
C THR A 340 -0.49 34.05 23.77
N THR A 341 -1.11 33.43 24.76
CA THR A 341 -1.67 34.14 25.91
C THR A 341 -0.50 34.71 26.72
N THR A 342 -0.19 35.98 26.50
CA THR A 342 0.73 36.76 27.34
C THR A 342 0.08 36.98 28.70
N VAL A 343 0.48 36.18 29.69
CA VAL A 343 0.28 36.53 31.10
C VAL A 343 1.33 37.59 31.45
N SER A 344 0.88 38.84 31.54
CA SER A 344 1.70 39.97 31.98
C SER A 344 1.93 39.86 33.48
N ALA A 345 3.16 39.54 33.88
CA ALA A 345 3.61 39.61 35.26
C ALA A 345 4.06 41.05 35.58
N THR A 346 3.30 41.75 36.41
CA THR A 346 3.79 42.90 37.18
C THR A 346 4.13 42.43 38.58
N ALA A 347 5.41 42.51 38.90
CA ALA A 347 5.97 42.28 40.21
C ALA A 347 5.58 43.41 41.17
N ASP A 348 5.25 43.04 42.41
CA ASP A 348 5.51 43.88 43.59
C ASP A 348 5.78 42.94 44.77
N ILE A 349 6.96 43.11 45.38
CA ILE A 349 7.36 42.54 46.67
C ILE A 349 7.26 43.69 47.70
N PRO A 350 6.87 43.43 48.96
CA PRO A 350 7.92 43.54 49.98
C PRO A 350 7.89 42.43 51.05
N ALA A 351 9.03 42.34 51.72
CA ALA A 351 9.47 41.37 52.71
C ALA A 351 8.74 41.44 54.07
N ALA A 352 8.69 40.31 54.78
CA ALA A 352 9.18 40.20 56.17
C ALA A 352 8.97 38.79 56.77
N ALA A 353 10.07 38.24 57.29
CA ALA A 353 10.22 37.63 58.61
C ALA A 353 9.53 36.30 59.03
N ALA A 354 10.41 35.47 59.59
CA ALA A 354 10.25 34.64 60.80
C ALA A 354 9.94 33.13 60.64
N ALA A 355 11.01 32.38 60.92
CA ALA A 355 11.11 31.00 61.38
C ALA A 355 9.94 30.47 62.24
N SER A 356 9.60 29.18 62.09
CA SER A 356 9.82 28.16 63.13
C SER A 356 9.19 26.79 62.83
N VAL A 357 9.92 25.75 63.27
CA VAL A 357 9.45 24.47 63.84
C VAL A 357 8.96 23.39 62.85
N LEU A 358 9.77 22.36 62.57
CA LEU A 358 9.84 21.05 63.26
C LEU A 358 8.51 20.26 63.24
N THR A 359 8.43 19.20 62.43
CA THR A 359 8.50 17.80 62.91
C THR A 359 8.17 16.80 61.80
N SER A 360 8.89 15.69 61.86
CA SER A 360 8.73 14.46 61.10
C SER A 360 7.38 13.78 61.37
N ARG A 361 6.88 13.01 60.40
CA ARG A 361 6.15 11.77 60.68
C ARG A 361 6.08 10.85 59.44
N SER A 362 6.58 9.63 59.65
CA SER A 362 6.51 8.48 58.75
C SER A 362 5.07 7.96 58.58
N PRO A 363 4.77 7.23 57.49
CA PRO A 363 3.45 6.65 57.26
C PRO A 363 3.25 5.32 58.01
N PRO A 364 2.00 4.96 58.41
CA PRO A 364 1.67 3.67 59.02
C PRO A 364 1.44 2.56 57.97
N PRO A 365 1.60 1.27 58.37
CA PRO A 365 1.44 0.13 57.47
C PRO A 365 -0.02 -0.31 57.28
N TYR A 366 -0.31 -0.86 56.10
CA TYR A 366 -1.57 -1.53 55.74
C TYR A 366 -1.77 -2.85 56.51
N PRO A 367 -3.01 -3.22 56.88
CA PRO A 367 -3.33 -4.58 57.30
C PRO A 367 -3.77 -5.45 56.11
N LEU A 368 -3.30 -6.70 56.13
CA LEU A 368 -3.80 -7.82 55.33
C LEU A 368 -5.11 -8.35 55.93
N ALA A 369 -6.07 -8.65 55.06
CA ALA A 369 -7.08 -9.69 55.24
C ALA A 369 -7.34 -10.32 53.86
#